data_AF-A0A3E0HE76-F1
#
_entry.id   AF-A0A3E0HE76-F1
#
_cell.length_a   1.000
_cell.length_b   1.000
_cell.length_c   1.000
_cell.angle_alpha   90.00
_cell.angle_beta   90.00
_cell.angle_gamma   90.00
#
_symmetry.space_group_name_H-M   'P 1'
#
loop_
_entity.id
_entity.type
_entity.pdbx_description
1 polymer ?
#
loop_
_entity_poly.entity_id
_entity_poly.type
_entity_poly.pdbx_seq_one_letter_code
_entity_poly.pdbx_strand_id
1 'polypeptide(L)'
;MTATDDRFRAVQQRAVRQAVTTVAAVWSRLNLADTAAWHTSARPELVAAISSGQTSAASTGQTYVAATLAAAGAASRPLGRLVASALAGTAAGGLPLGALVDYAWAYFRRALELGAPPGDAADIGRAKLLTYTATEVADAGRVAVQIGGFLEPEVYGYERLVHLPACGRCIVLAGRLYRYSSGFLRHPRCDCGMKPVTREQWRADGAATDPRSLFETMSKAQQNKAFGPGGAEAIRHGADISRVVNARRKGSVYVAGGHEFTHEATTTRGLGRQLGELNKRPGRRHRSSGVARPTPAQLVAVARDRDELVRQLRRFGYIRQQ
;
A
#
# COMPACT_ATOMS: atom_id res chain seq x y z
N MET A 1 1.08 14.31 11.51
CA MET A 1 -0.31 13.94 11.16
C MET A 1 -1.25 14.85 11.94
N THR A 2 -2.31 15.37 11.30
CA THR A 2 -3.22 16.36 11.91
C THR A 2 -4.48 15.70 12.48
N ALA A 3 -5.20 16.40 13.37
CA ALA A 3 -6.49 15.93 13.90
C ALA A 3 -7.54 15.71 12.79
N THR A 4 -7.48 16.51 11.72
CA THR A 4 -8.33 16.34 10.53
C THR A 4 -8.06 15.01 9.83
N ASP A 5 -6.78 14.66 9.65
CA ASP A 5 -6.35 13.40 9.03
C ASP A 5 -6.84 12.19 9.85
N ASP A 6 -6.69 12.25 11.18
CA ASP A 6 -7.11 11.17 12.09
C ASP A 6 -8.63 10.98 12.12
N ARG A 7 -9.38 12.10 12.17
CA ARG A 7 -10.84 12.05 12.10
C ARG A 7 -11.32 11.44 10.80
N PHE A 8 -10.75 11.85 9.67
CA PHE A 8 -11.10 11.31 8.36
C PHE A 8 -10.80 9.81 8.29
N ARG A 9 -9.60 9.39 8.73
CA ARG A 9 -9.25 7.96 8.80
C ARG A 9 -10.25 7.18 9.65
N ALA A 10 -10.62 7.68 10.83
CA ALA A 10 -11.58 7.00 11.70
C ALA A 10 -12.95 6.83 11.03
N VAL A 11 -13.42 7.83 10.28
CA VAL A 11 -14.67 7.73 9.49
C VAL A 11 -14.55 6.68 8.39
N GLN A 12 -13.45 6.69 7.62
CA GLN A 12 -13.19 5.69 6.57
C GLN A 12 -13.17 4.26 7.13
N GLN A 13 -12.50 4.06 8.27
CA GLN A 13 -12.42 2.76 8.93
C GLN A 13 -13.78 2.29 9.45
N ARG A 14 -14.66 3.19 9.90
CA ARG A 14 -16.04 2.84 10.27
C ARG A 14 -16.84 2.36 9.07
N ALA A 15 -16.79 3.06 7.94
CA ALA A 15 -17.49 2.65 6.72
C ALA A 15 -17.04 1.25 6.24
N VAL A 16 -15.72 1.01 6.24
CA VAL A 16 -15.14 -0.30 5.91
C VAL A 16 -15.63 -1.39 6.88
N ARG A 17 -15.51 -1.15 8.20
CA ARG A 17 -15.91 -2.13 9.22
C ARG A 17 -17.38 -2.47 9.13
N GLN A 18 -18.26 -1.48 8.95
CA GLN A 18 -19.69 -1.70 8.83
C GLN A 18 -20.02 -2.60 7.62
N ALA A 19 -19.46 -2.29 6.45
CA ALA A 19 -19.66 -3.10 5.25
C ALA A 19 -19.13 -4.54 5.43
N VAL A 20 -17.94 -4.69 6.01
CA VAL A 20 -17.33 -5.99 6.29
C VAL A 20 -18.18 -6.80 7.27
N THR A 21 -18.70 -6.19 8.33
CA THR A 21 -19.57 -6.85 9.31
C THR A 21 -20.87 -7.33 8.65
N THR A 22 -21.53 -6.49 7.86
CA THR A 22 -22.74 -6.87 7.14
C THR A 22 -22.46 -8.04 6.19
N VAL A 23 -21.41 -7.93 5.37
CA VAL A 23 -21.01 -8.99 4.43
C VAL A 23 -20.68 -10.30 5.15
N ALA A 24 -19.99 -10.24 6.28
CA ALA A 24 -19.69 -11.42 7.10
C ALA A 24 -20.97 -12.08 7.63
N ALA A 25 -21.96 -11.29 8.04
CA ALA A 25 -23.25 -11.79 8.54
C ALA A 25 -24.13 -12.38 7.43
N VAL A 26 -24.04 -11.86 6.20
CA VAL A 26 -24.66 -12.52 5.03
C VAL A 26 -24.02 -13.87 4.81
N TRP A 27 -22.68 -13.92 4.71
CA TRP A 27 -21.94 -15.17 4.47
C TRP A 27 -22.24 -16.25 5.52
N SER A 28 -22.28 -15.90 6.80
CA SER A 28 -22.51 -16.86 7.88
C SER A 28 -23.92 -17.47 7.90
N ARG A 29 -24.90 -16.83 7.25
CA ARG A 29 -26.27 -17.34 7.15
C ARG A 29 -26.50 -18.20 5.90
N LEU A 30 -25.53 -18.26 4.99
CA LEU A 30 -25.68 -19.00 3.75
C LEU A 30 -25.64 -20.50 4.00
N ASN A 31 -26.63 -21.21 3.45
CA ASN A 31 -26.45 -22.62 3.15
C ASN A 31 -25.52 -22.73 1.93
N LEU A 32 -24.23 -22.99 2.18
CA LEU A 32 -23.21 -23.00 1.13
C LEU A 32 -23.37 -24.15 0.11
N ALA A 33 -24.24 -25.13 0.39
CA ALA A 33 -24.62 -26.15 -0.58
C ALA A 33 -25.70 -25.65 -1.58
N ASP A 34 -26.42 -24.58 -1.24
CA ASP A 34 -27.49 -24.04 -2.07
C ASP A 34 -26.96 -22.95 -3.02
N THR A 35 -26.60 -23.38 -4.23
CA THR A 35 -26.13 -22.50 -5.31
C THR A 35 -27.22 -21.59 -5.84
N ALA A 36 -28.50 -21.96 -5.75
CA ALA A 36 -29.59 -21.12 -6.19
C ALA A 36 -29.76 -19.93 -5.24
N ALA A 37 -29.75 -20.17 -3.93
CA ALA A 37 -29.82 -19.14 -2.90
C ALA A 37 -28.66 -18.14 -2.98
N TRP A 38 -27.48 -18.56 -3.44
CA TRP A 38 -26.37 -17.65 -3.74
C TRP A 38 -26.80 -16.57 -4.75
N HIS A 39 -27.35 -16.98 -5.90
CA HIS A 39 -27.67 -16.07 -6.99
C HIS A 39 -28.91 -15.23 -6.72
N THR A 40 -29.95 -15.82 -6.10
CA THR A 40 -31.25 -15.17 -5.90
C THR A 40 -31.30 -14.28 -4.65
N SER A 41 -30.50 -14.56 -3.62
CA SER A 41 -30.58 -13.84 -2.34
C SER A 41 -29.24 -13.28 -1.87
N ALA A 42 -28.20 -14.12 -1.75
CA ALA A 42 -26.94 -13.71 -1.15
C ALA A 42 -26.23 -12.61 -1.97
N ARG A 43 -26.11 -12.84 -3.28
CA ARG A 43 -25.37 -11.95 -4.18
C ARG A 43 -25.96 -10.54 -4.24
N PRO A 44 -27.29 -10.33 -4.42
CA PRO A 44 -27.88 -9.00 -4.31
C PRO A 44 -27.61 -8.30 -2.96
N GLU A 45 -27.74 -9.01 -1.83
CA GLU A 45 -27.52 -8.45 -0.49
C GLU A 45 -26.05 -8.03 -0.29
N LEU A 46 -25.11 -8.85 -0.74
CA LEU A 46 -23.68 -8.55 -0.72
C LEU A 46 -23.32 -7.34 -1.57
N VAL A 47 -23.86 -7.25 -2.79
CA VAL A 47 -23.66 -6.10 -3.70
C VAL A 47 -24.23 -4.81 -3.09
N ALA A 48 -25.41 -4.88 -2.47
CA ALA A 48 -26.02 -3.74 -1.79
C ALA A 48 -25.18 -3.27 -0.60
N ALA A 49 -24.68 -4.20 0.22
CA ALA A 49 -23.83 -3.89 1.37
C ALA A 49 -22.52 -3.20 0.94
N ILE A 50 -21.85 -3.70 -0.11
CA ILE A 50 -20.62 -3.10 -0.63
C ILE A 50 -20.91 -1.72 -1.24
N SER A 51 -21.96 -1.58 -2.07
CA SER A 51 -22.35 -0.29 -2.68
C SER A 51 -22.68 0.78 -1.64
N SER A 52 -23.38 0.39 -0.56
CA SER A 52 -23.69 1.28 0.56
C SER A 52 -22.41 1.73 1.26
N GLY A 53 -21.49 0.79 1.53
CA GLY A 53 -20.16 1.10 2.08
C GLY A 53 -19.37 2.06 1.18
N GLN A 54 -19.33 1.82 -0.14
CA GLN A 54 -18.67 2.70 -1.10
C GLN A 54 -19.23 4.12 -1.06
N THR A 55 -20.56 4.25 -1.07
CA THR A 55 -21.23 5.56 -0.97
C THR A 55 -20.90 6.28 0.34
N SER A 56 -20.93 5.55 1.46
CA SER A 56 -20.59 6.07 2.79
C SER A 56 -19.15 6.56 2.86
N ALA A 57 -18.19 5.79 2.32
CA ALA A 57 -16.79 6.18 2.27
C ALA A 57 -16.58 7.40 1.35
N ALA A 58 -17.19 7.39 0.16
CA ALA A 58 -17.05 8.45 -0.84
C ALA A 58 -17.62 9.79 -0.41
N SER A 59 -18.73 9.81 0.34
CA SER A 59 -19.43 11.05 0.76
C SER A 59 -18.57 11.98 1.63
N THR A 60 -17.49 11.46 2.20
CA THR A 60 -16.62 12.20 3.13
C THR A 60 -15.40 12.83 2.45
N GLY A 61 -15.09 12.43 1.21
CA GLY A 61 -13.86 12.80 0.53
C GLY A 61 -13.72 14.31 0.28
N GLN A 62 -14.76 14.95 -0.29
CA GLN A 62 -14.72 16.40 -0.58
C GLN A 62 -14.68 17.23 0.71
N THR A 63 -15.43 16.85 1.76
CA THR A 63 -15.39 17.53 3.06
C THR A 63 -14.01 17.43 3.71
N TYR A 64 -13.33 16.29 3.59
CA TYR A 64 -11.96 16.15 4.08
C TYR A 64 -10.97 17.05 3.33
N VAL A 65 -11.10 17.18 2.01
CA VAL A 65 -10.26 18.10 1.24
C VAL A 65 -10.47 19.55 1.70
N ALA A 66 -11.72 19.99 1.78
CA ALA A 66 -12.04 21.34 2.26
C ALA A 66 -11.51 21.58 3.69
N ALA A 67 -11.67 20.61 4.59
CA ALA A 67 -11.15 20.71 5.95
C ALA A 67 -9.62 20.78 6.01
N THR A 68 -8.92 20.09 5.09
CA THR A 68 -7.46 20.11 5.01
C THR A 68 -6.96 21.47 4.49
N LEU A 69 -7.64 22.05 3.49
CA LEU A 69 -7.35 23.40 2.98
C LEU A 69 -7.60 24.48 4.04
N ALA A 70 -8.73 24.38 4.75
CA ALA A 70 -9.04 25.30 5.85
C ALA A 70 -7.98 25.21 6.97
N ALA A 71 -7.54 24.00 7.33
CA ALA A 71 -6.46 23.82 8.30
C ALA A 71 -5.10 24.36 7.81
N ALA A 72 -4.89 24.47 6.50
CA ALA A 72 -3.74 25.10 5.88
C ALA A 72 -3.90 26.64 5.72
N GLY A 73 -5.00 27.22 6.20
CA GLY A 73 -5.30 28.65 6.04
C GLY A 73 -5.65 29.06 4.61
N ALA A 74 -5.93 28.10 3.72
CA ALA A 74 -6.22 28.38 2.32
C ALA A 74 -7.73 28.55 2.09
N ALA A 75 -8.09 29.62 1.39
CA ALA A 75 -9.44 29.84 0.89
C ALA A 75 -9.53 29.31 -0.54
N SER A 76 -10.32 28.26 -0.75
CA SER A 76 -10.58 27.72 -2.09
C SER A 76 -12.07 27.79 -2.44
N ARG A 77 -12.34 27.90 -3.75
CA ARG A 77 -13.70 27.82 -4.29
C ARG A 77 -13.79 26.58 -5.17
N PRO A 78 -14.44 25.49 -4.70
CA PRO A 78 -14.53 24.26 -5.46
C PRO A 78 -15.18 24.48 -6.83
N LEU A 79 -14.64 23.87 -7.86
CA LEU A 79 -15.15 23.91 -9.24
C LEU A 79 -16.45 23.11 -9.44
N GLY A 80 -16.82 22.28 -8.46
CA GLY A 80 -18.00 21.44 -8.53
C GLY A 80 -18.24 20.64 -7.25
N ARG A 81 -19.23 19.75 -7.31
CA ARG A 81 -19.61 18.86 -6.21
C ARG A 81 -19.45 17.41 -6.63
N LEU A 82 -18.81 16.62 -5.77
CA LEU A 82 -18.73 15.17 -5.92
C LEU A 82 -20.12 14.53 -5.73
N VAL A 83 -20.52 13.68 -6.68
CA VAL A 83 -21.69 12.80 -6.53
C VAL A 83 -21.22 11.46 -5.98
N ALA A 84 -21.32 11.28 -4.66
CA ALA A 84 -20.75 10.10 -3.98
C ALA A 84 -21.31 8.76 -4.49
N SER A 85 -22.59 8.71 -4.86
CA SER A 85 -23.25 7.52 -5.41
C SER A 85 -22.69 7.09 -6.76
N ALA A 86 -22.06 8.00 -7.53
CA ALA A 86 -21.40 7.67 -8.79
C ALA A 86 -20.11 6.84 -8.59
N LEU A 87 -19.60 6.74 -7.36
CA LEU A 87 -18.44 5.92 -7.00
C LEU A 87 -18.85 4.57 -6.38
N ALA A 88 -20.13 4.21 -6.44
CA ALA A 88 -20.66 2.95 -5.96
C ALA A 88 -21.06 2.02 -7.13
N GLY A 89 -21.15 0.71 -6.85
CA GLY A 89 -21.64 -0.29 -7.81
C GLY A 89 -20.56 -0.91 -8.71
N THR A 90 -19.37 -0.32 -8.74
CA THR A 90 -18.22 -0.79 -9.53
C THR A 90 -16.97 -0.85 -8.66
N ALA A 91 -16.18 -1.90 -8.84
CA ALA A 91 -14.86 -2.04 -8.22
C ALA A 91 -13.85 -1.06 -8.83
N ALA A 92 -12.78 -0.75 -8.10
CA ALA A 92 -11.73 0.17 -8.54
C ALA A 92 -11.04 -0.27 -9.86
N GLY A 93 -11.09 -1.58 -10.18
CA GLY A 93 -10.60 -2.14 -11.44
C GLY A 93 -11.58 -2.07 -12.61
N GLY A 94 -12.76 -1.46 -12.44
CA GLY A 94 -13.80 -1.35 -13.47
C GLY A 94 -14.79 -2.52 -13.54
N LEU A 95 -14.62 -3.54 -12.69
CA LEU A 95 -15.53 -4.69 -12.64
C LEU A 95 -16.83 -4.36 -11.90
N PRO A 96 -18.00 -4.83 -12.39
CA PRO A 96 -19.23 -4.77 -11.59
C PRO A 96 -19.07 -5.51 -10.27
N LEU A 97 -19.63 -4.97 -9.17
CA LEU A 97 -19.50 -5.60 -7.85
C LEU A 97 -20.06 -7.02 -7.81
N GLY A 98 -21.10 -7.31 -8.60
CA GLY A 98 -21.66 -8.65 -8.70
C GLY A 98 -20.62 -9.68 -9.17
N ALA A 99 -19.81 -9.35 -10.18
CA ALA A 99 -18.74 -10.21 -10.66
C ALA A 99 -17.64 -10.40 -9.59
N LEU A 100 -17.33 -9.36 -8.82
CA LEU A 100 -16.35 -9.43 -7.73
C LEU A 100 -16.81 -10.39 -6.62
N VAL A 101 -18.08 -10.34 -6.26
CA VAL A 101 -18.70 -11.23 -5.28
C VAL A 101 -18.74 -12.67 -5.81
N ASP A 102 -19.06 -12.86 -7.09
CA ASP A 102 -19.03 -14.16 -7.76
C ASP A 102 -17.62 -14.78 -7.79
N TYR A 103 -16.56 -13.97 -7.90
CA TYR A 103 -15.19 -14.48 -7.79
C TYR A 103 -14.89 -15.08 -6.41
N ALA A 104 -15.36 -14.44 -5.32
CA ALA A 104 -15.17 -14.99 -3.98
C ALA A 104 -15.88 -16.33 -3.81
N TRP A 105 -17.09 -16.46 -4.37
CA TRP A 105 -17.82 -17.72 -4.44
C TRP A 105 -17.10 -18.79 -5.26
N ALA A 106 -16.52 -18.41 -6.41
CA ALA A 106 -15.73 -19.32 -7.23
C ALA A 106 -14.49 -19.86 -6.48
N TYR A 107 -13.85 -19.05 -5.63
CA TYR A 107 -12.76 -19.54 -4.78
C TYR A 107 -13.22 -20.60 -3.77
N PHE A 108 -14.39 -20.41 -3.15
CA PHE A 108 -15.02 -21.42 -2.28
C PHE A 108 -15.28 -22.72 -3.04
N ARG A 109 -15.97 -22.64 -4.19
CA ARG A 109 -16.28 -23.82 -5.02
C ARG A 109 -15.02 -24.53 -5.50
N ARG A 110 -14.02 -23.77 -5.93
CA ARG A 110 -12.75 -24.33 -6.37
C ARG A 110 -12.01 -25.07 -5.25
N ALA A 111 -12.09 -24.58 -4.02
CA ALA A 111 -11.51 -25.29 -2.88
C ALA A 111 -12.20 -26.63 -2.63
N LEU A 112 -13.54 -26.69 -2.74
CA LEU A 112 -14.29 -27.96 -2.66
C LEU A 112 -13.89 -28.94 -3.77
N GLU A 113 -13.79 -28.46 -5.02
CA GLU A 113 -13.36 -29.28 -6.17
C GLU A 113 -11.95 -29.87 -5.99
N LEU A 114 -11.10 -29.17 -5.24
CA LEU A 114 -9.74 -29.62 -4.90
C LEU A 114 -9.69 -30.52 -3.66
N GLY A 115 -10.84 -30.90 -3.10
CA GLY A 115 -10.94 -31.80 -1.96
C GLY A 115 -10.69 -31.14 -0.59
N ALA A 116 -10.74 -29.80 -0.51
CA ALA A 116 -10.65 -29.13 0.79
C ALA A 116 -11.87 -29.47 1.66
N PRO A 117 -11.70 -29.62 2.98
CA PRO A 117 -12.83 -29.74 3.90
C PRO A 117 -13.83 -28.59 3.74
N PRO A 118 -15.16 -28.82 3.87
CA PRO A 118 -16.16 -27.77 3.63
C PRO A 118 -15.97 -26.51 4.47
N GLY A 119 -15.54 -26.65 5.73
CA GLY A 119 -15.20 -25.51 6.60
C GLY A 119 -14.04 -24.68 6.05
N ASP A 120 -12.95 -25.33 5.65
CA ASP A 120 -11.77 -24.66 5.10
C ASP A 120 -12.10 -23.96 3.77
N ALA A 121 -12.89 -24.61 2.91
CA ALA A 121 -13.37 -24.02 1.67
C ALA A 121 -14.21 -22.76 1.95
N ALA A 122 -15.12 -22.83 2.93
CA ALA A 122 -15.96 -21.71 3.33
C ALA A 122 -15.11 -20.54 3.83
N ASP A 123 -14.08 -20.81 4.64
CA ASP A 123 -13.16 -19.80 5.14
C ASP A 123 -12.34 -19.15 4.02
N ILE A 124 -11.93 -19.90 2.99
CA ILE A 124 -11.26 -19.35 1.81
C ILE A 124 -12.16 -18.36 1.08
N GLY A 125 -13.41 -18.75 0.77
CA GLY A 125 -14.39 -17.88 0.11
C GLY A 125 -14.69 -16.63 0.93
N ARG A 126 -14.95 -16.81 2.23
CA ARG A 126 -15.18 -15.72 3.19
C ARG A 126 -14.00 -14.76 3.24
N ALA A 127 -12.78 -15.27 3.37
CA ALA A 127 -11.58 -14.44 3.44
C ALA A 127 -11.39 -13.59 2.17
N LYS A 128 -11.68 -14.15 0.98
CA LYS A 128 -11.67 -13.39 -0.28
C LYS A 128 -12.73 -12.30 -0.30
N LEU A 129 -13.97 -12.66 0.03
CA LEU A 129 -15.10 -11.73 0.04
C LEU A 129 -14.84 -10.55 0.97
N LEU A 130 -14.43 -10.80 2.22
CA LEU A 130 -14.12 -9.72 3.18
C LEU A 130 -12.94 -8.86 2.73
N THR A 131 -11.97 -9.44 2.03
CA THR A 131 -10.84 -8.68 1.46
C THR A 131 -11.29 -7.76 0.33
N TYR A 132 -12.15 -8.25 -0.56
CA TYR A 132 -12.73 -7.47 -1.63
C TYR A 132 -13.59 -6.34 -1.07
N THR A 133 -14.53 -6.63 -0.18
CA THR A 133 -15.37 -5.62 0.50
C THR A 133 -14.53 -4.52 1.15
N ALA A 134 -13.54 -4.88 1.97
CA ALA A 134 -12.70 -3.89 2.65
C ALA A 134 -11.90 -3.03 1.67
N THR A 135 -11.41 -3.64 0.58
CA THR A 135 -10.60 -2.94 -0.43
C THR A 135 -11.45 -1.96 -1.24
N GLU A 136 -12.57 -2.42 -1.78
CA GLU A 136 -13.43 -1.60 -2.66
C GLU A 136 -14.09 -0.44 -1.92
N VAL A 137 -14.52 -0.64 -0.67
CA VAL A 137 -15.08 0.46 0.15
C VAL A 137 -14.01 1.52 0.44
N ALA A 138 -12.81 1.09 0.82
CA ALA A 138 -11.71 2.03 1.08
C ALA A 138 -11.21 2.72 -0.20
N ASP A 139 -11.26 2.05 -1.36
CA ASP A 139 -10.88 2.66 -2.64
C ASP A 139 -11.90 3.70 -3.11
N ALA A 140 -13.20 3.51 -2.86
CA ALA A 140 -14.21 4.53 -3.15
C ALA A 140 -13.96 5.85 -2.39
N GLY A 141 -13.68 5.76 -1.08
CA GLY A 141 -13.30 6.93 -0.28
C GLY A 141 -12.00 7.58 -0.76
N ARG A 142 -11.02 6.78 -1.17
CA ARG A 142 -9.76 7.28 -1.73
C ARG A 142 -9.95 8.02 -3.06
N VAL A 143 -10.73 7.46 -3.98
CA VAL A 143 -11.05 8.09 -5.27
C VAL A 143 -11.82 9.39 -5.04
N ALA A 144 -12.74 9.41 -4.07
CA ALA A 144 -13.45 10.63 -3.67
C ALA A 144 -12.51 11.76 -3.22
N VAL A 145 -11.42 11.46 -2.50
CA VAL A 145 -10.39 12.46 -2.15
C VAL A 145 -9.65 12.97 -3.39
N GLN A 146 -9.35 12.10 -4.36
CA GLN A 146 -8.67 12.52 -5.61
C GLN A 146 -9.55 13.45 -6.45
N ILE A 147 -10.84 13.09 -6.60
CA ILE A 147 -11.80 13.93 -7.30
C ILE A 147 -12.00 15.22 -6.51
N GLY A 148 -12.15 15.13 -5.19
CA GLY A 148 -12.32 16.27 -4.30
C GLY A 148 -11.20 17.30 -4.46
N GLY A 149 -9.93 16.89 -4.41
CA GLY A 149 -8.84 17.84 -4.62
C GLY A 149 -8.57 18.19 -6.09
N PHE A 150 -9.05 17.41 -7.07
CA PHE A 150 -9.09 17.89 -8.46
C PHE A 150 -10.08 19.05 -8.63
N LEU A 151 -11.19 19.03 -7.88
CA LEU A 151 -12.18 20.11 -7.87
C LEU A 151 -11.71 21.36 -7.11
N GLU A 152 -10.59 21.33 -6.41
CA GLU A 152 -10.12 22.42 -5.55
C GLU A 152 -8.85 23.06 -6.12
N PRO A 153 -8.92 24.27 -6.70
CA PRO A 153 -7.78 24.92 -7.37
C PRO A 153 -6.55 25.15 -6.47
N GLU A 154 -6.76 25.28 -5.15
CA GLU A 154 -5.69 25.50 -4.18
C GLU A 154 -4.90 24.21 -3.85
N VAL A 155 -5.42 23.04 -4.23
CA VAL A 155 -4.71 21.77 -4.02
C VAL A 155 -3.57 21.68 -5.04
N TYR A 156 -2.33 21.78 -4.53
CA TYR A 156 -1.13 21.62 -5.35
C TYR A 156 -0.85 20.16 -5.68
N GLY A 157 -1.19 19.26 -4.76
CA GLY A 157 -1.00 17.83 -4.88
C GLY A 157 -1.39 17.12 -3.60
N TYR A 158 -0.92 15.89 -3.46
CA TYR A 158 -1.20 15.06 -2.29
C TYR A 158 0.07 14.47 -1.71
N GLU A 159 0.22 14.58 -0.40
CA GLU A 159 1.20 13.83 0.37
C GLU A 159 0.70 12.41 0.63
N ARG A 160 1.57 11.41 0.45
CA ARG A 160 1.30 10.03 0.86
C ARG A 160 1.32 9.91 2.38
N LEU A 161 0.16 9.74 2.98
CA LEU A 161 0.00 9.53 4.42
C LEU A 161 0.03 8.03 4.72
N VAL A 162 1.08 7.59 5.43
CA VAL A 162 1.25 6.17 5.81
C VAL A 162 0.88 6.00 7.27
N HIS A 163 0.00 5.05 7.53
CA HIS A 163 -0.40 4.70 8.89
C HIS A 163 0.17 3.35 9.29
N LEU A 164 0.74 3.27 10.49
CA LEU A 164 1.22 2.03 11.07
C LEU A 164 0.06 1.17 11.61
N PRO A 165 0.19 -0.17 11.61
CA PRO A 165 1.29 -0.93 11.01
C PRO A 165 1.24 -0.94 9.46
N ALA A 166 2.39 -0.78 8.80
CA ALA A 166 2.51 -0.77 7.34
C ALA A 166 3.66 -1.67 6.85
N CYS A 167 3.61 -2.08 5.58
CA CYS A 167 4.72 -2.81 4.95
C CYS A 167 5.81 -1.85 4.45
N GLY A 168 7.03 -2.37 4.26
CA GLY A 168 8.16 -1.57 3.76
C GLY A 168 7.88 -0.83 2.45
N ARG A 169 7.05 -1.40 1.55
CA ARG A 169 6.67 -0.74 0.28
C ARG A 169 5.80 0.50 0.47
N CYS A 170 4.99 0.56 1.51
CA CYS A 170 4.23 1.78 1.84
C CYS A 170 5.11 2.77 2.59
N ILE A 171 5.93 2.29 3.54
CA ILE A 171 6.80 3.15 4.37
C ILE A 171 7.76 3.98 3.50
N VAL A 172 8.37 3.40 2.46
CA VAL A 172 9.25 4.17 1.54
C VAL A 172 8.57 5.27 0.74
N LEU A 173 7.23 5.27 0.70
CA LEU A 173 6.44 6.30 0.02
C LEU A 173 5.97 7.39 0.97
N ALA A 174 6.13 7.24 2.29
CA ALA A 174 5.69 8.21 3.29
C ALA A 174 6.27 9.60 3.00
N GLY A 175 5.43 10.62 3.07
CA GLY A 175 5.86 11.99 2.82
C GLY A 175 6.14 12.34 1.37
N ARG A 176 5.88 11.43 0.43
CA ARG A 176 6.10 11.74 -0.98
C ARG A 176 4.93 12.56 -1.51
N LEU A 177 5.26 13.70 -2.12
CA LEU A 177 4.31 14.52 -2.85
C LEU A 177 4.04 13.92 -4.24
N TYR A 178 2.76 13.81 -4.56
CA TYR A 178 2.25 13.40 -5.85
C TYR A 178 1.38 14.50 -6.44
N ARG A 179 1.52 14.77 -7.74
CA ARG A 179 0.60 15.67 -8.44
C ARG A 179 -0.74 14.96 -8.69
N TYR A 180 -1.78 15.76 -8.91
CA TYR A 180 -3.18 15.34 -9.04
C TYR A 180 -3.45 14.16 -10.00
N SER A 181 -2.59 13.91 -11.00
CA SER A 181 -2.73 12.82 -11.98
C SER A 181 -2.03 11.51 -11.61
N SER A 182 -1.24 11.48 -10.53
CA SER A 182 -0.51 10.27 -10.14
C SER A 182 -1.43 9.34 -9.33
N GLY A 183 -1.89 8.25 -9.96
CA GLY A 183 -2.74 7.26 -9.29
C GLY A 183 -2.13 6.70 -8.00
N PHE A 184 -2.98 6.40 -7.01
CA PHE A 184 -2.55 5.83 -5.74
C PHE A 184 -2.56 4.30 -5.81
N LEU A 185 -1.42 3.73 -6.19
CA LEU A 185 -1.27 2.27 -6.14
C LEU A 185 -1.11 1.80 -4.69
N ARG A 186 -1.86 0.76 -4.34
CA ARG A 186 -1.77 0.06 -3.06
C ARG A 186 -2.11 -1.42 -3.22
N HIS A 187 -1.70 -2.21 -2.24
CA HIS A 187 -2.16 -3.59 -2.09
C HIS A 187 -3.47 -3.63 -1.28
N PRO A 188 -4.24 -4.73 -1.33
CA PRO A 188 -5.40 -4.93 -0.46
C PRO A 188 -5.06 -4.72 1.02
N ARG A 189 -6.04 -4.27 1.81
CA ARG A 189 -5.92 -4.03 3.27
C ARG A 189 -4.87 -2.98 3.68
N CYS A 190 -4.52 -2.08 2.77
CA CYS A 190 -3.64 -0.95 3.06
C CYS A 190 -4.47 0.26 3.54
N ASP A 191 -4.23 0.71 4.77
CA ASP A 191 -4.92 1.86 5.37
C ASP A 191 -4.31 3.21 5.00
N CYS A 192 -3.26 3.24 4.17
CA CYS A 192 -2.59 4.48 3.79
C CYS A 192 -3.53 5.39 2.97
N GLY A 193 -3.43 6.69 3.20
CA GLY A 193 -4.26 7.71 2.57
C GLY A 193 -3.48 8.75 1.78
N MET A 194 -4.22 9.73 1.27
CA MET A 194 -3.67 10.92 0.60
C MET A 194 -4.10 12.14 1.39
N LYS A 195 -3.14 12.97 1.77
CA LYS A 195 -3.42 14.28 2.38
C LYS A 195 -3.28 15.35 1.29
N PRO A 196 -4.36 16.05 0.92
CA PRO A 196 -4.26 17.20 0.03
C PRO A 196 -3.36 18.26 0.66
N VAL A 197 -2.51 18.91 -0.14
CA VAL A 197 -1.64 19.98 0.36
C VAL A 197 -1.64 21.16 -0.60
N THR A 198 -1.52 22.37 -0.06
CA THR A 198 -1.26 23.57 -0.85
C THR A 198 0.23 23.70 -1.14
N ARG A 199 0.59 24.57 -2.09
CA ARG A 199 1.99 24.78 -2.45
C ARG A 199 2.76 25.46 -1.32
N GLU A 200 2.12 26.43 -0.69
CA GLU A 200 2.66 27.27 0.39
C GLU A 200 2.89 26.41 1.62
N GLN A 201 1.87 25.65 2.06
CA GLN A 201 1.98 24.71 3.17
C GLN A 201 3.10 23.68 2.92
N TRP A 202 3.14 23.07 1.73
CA TRP A 202 4.15 22.06 1.42
C TRP A 202 5.58 22.63 1.45
N ARG A 203 5.77 23.89 1.04
CA ARG A 203 7.09 24.55 1.08
C ARG A 203 7.51 24.95 2.48
N ALA A 204 6.56 25.35 3.33
CA ALA A 204 6.83 25.78 4.70
C ALA A 204 7.05 24.59 5.64
N ASP A 205 6.13 23.62 5.63
CA ASP A 205 6.09 22.54 6.62
C ASP A 205 6.86 21.30 6.15
N GLY A 206 7.01 21.12 4.83
CA GLY A 206 7.51 19.88 4.24
C GLY A 206 6.56 18.69 4.42
N ALA A 207 7.13 17.49 4.44
CA ALA A 207 6.37 16.26 4.61
C ALA A 207 5.92 16.07 6.07
N ALA A 208 4.64 15.77 6.29
CA ALA A 208 4.10 15.48 7.61
C ALA A 208 4.61 14.14 8.19
N THR A 209 5.10 13.23 7.34
CA THR A 209 5.74 11.96 7.73
C THR A 209 6.89 11.64 6.80
N ASP A 210 7.88 10.87 7.26
CA ASP A 210 8.95 10.36 6.40
C ASP A 210 9.28 8.89 6.75
N PRO A 211 9.97 8.15 5.85
CA PRO A 211 10.24 6.74 6.09
C PRO A 211 11.03 6.46 7.37
N ARG A 212 11.98 7.33 7.76
CA ARG A 212 12.85 7.14 8.93
C ARG A 212 12.07 7.39 10.21
N SER A 213 11.31 8.49 10.32
CA SER A 213 10.46 8.74 11.49
C SER A 213 9.44 7.62 11.72
N LEU A 214 8.81 7.11 10.65
CA LEU A 214 7.93 5.94 10.77
C LEU A 214 8.66 4.70 11.27
N PHE A 215 9.87 4.42 10.79
CA PHE A 215 10.64 3.28 11.29
C PHE A 215 10.96 3.39 12.78
N GLU A 216 11.31 4.59 13.25
CA GLU A 216 11.70 4.85 14.65
C GLU A 216 10.51 4.74 15.62
N THR A 217 9.30 5.06 15.17
CA THR A 217 8.07 4.90 15.99
C THR A 217 7.59 3.44 16.07
N MET A 218 8.07 2.56 15.19
CA MET A 218 7.68 1.14 15.17
C MET A 218 8.36 0.35 16.28
N SER A 219 7.63 -0.58 16.89
CA SER A 219 8.23 -1.58 17.76
C SER A 219 9.19 -2.49 16.98
N LYS A 220 10.15 -3.13 17.68
CA LYS A 220 11.09 -4.08 17.06
C LYS A 220 10.38 -5.16 16.26
N ALA A 221 9.24 -5.67 16.76
CA ALA A 221 8.42 -6.65 16.07
C ALA A 221 7.77 -6.09 14.80
N GLN A 222 7.27 -4.86 14.83
CA GLN A 222 6.71 -4.19 13.66
C GLN A 222 7.79 -3.96 12.60
N GLN A 223 8.98 -3.49 13.00
CA GLN A 223 10.12 -3.29 12.09
C GLN A 223 10.49 -4.61 11.40
N ASN A 224 10.64 -5.68 12.18
CA ASN A 224 10.97 -7.01 11.64
C ASN A 224 9.87 -7.54 10.71
N LYS A 225 8.59 -7.29 11.02
CA LYS A 225 7.46 -7.68 10.14
C LYS A 225 7.46 -6.90 8.82
N ALA A 226 7.79 -5.62 8.83
CA ALA A 226 7.74 -4.77 7.65
C ALA A 226 8.96 -4.94 6.71
N PHE A 227 10.14 -5.20 7.25
CA PHE A 227 11.41 -5.23 6.51
C PHE A 227 12.11 -6.60 6.50
N GLY A 228 11.60 -7.57 7.26
CA GLY A 228 12.32 -8.79 7.63
C GLY A 228 13.38 -8.51 8.72
N PRO A 229 13.79 -9.51 9.52
CA PRO A 229 14.74 -9.30 10.62
C PRO A 229 16.07 -8.66 10.17
N GLY A 230 16.71 -9.22 9.13
CA GLY A 230 17.98 -8.68 8.62
C GLY A 230 17.84 -7.32 7.94
N GLY A 231 16.72 -7.06 7.26
CA GLY A 231 16.45 -5.73 6.68
C GLY A 231 16.26 -4.68 7.77
N ALA A 232 15.48 -4.99 8.81
CA ALA A 232 15.26 -4.12 9.95
C ALA A 232 16.57 -3.85 10.71
N GLU A 233 17.39 -4.87 10.92
CA GLU A 233 18.69 -4.72 11.58
C GLU A 233 19.63 -3.81 10.77
N ALA A 234 19.73 -4.01 9.45
CA ALA A 234 20.51 -3.11 8.61
C ALA A 234 20.05 -1.64 8.71
N ILE A 235 18.73 -1.40 8.80
CA ILE A 235 18.16 -0.05 8.97
C ILE A 235 18.55 0.57 10.32
N ARG A 236 18.56 -0.23 11.41
CA ARG A 236 19.04 0.21 12.74
C ARG A 236 20.51 0.61 12.71
N HIS A 237 21.33 -0.05 11.89
CA HIS A 237 22.73 0.32 11.64
C HIS A 237 22.91 1.39 10.56
N GLY A 238 21.85 2.15 10.24
CA GLY A 238 21.93 3.34 9.41
C GLY A 238 21.67 3.12 7.92
N ALA A 239 21.33 1.91 7.48
CA ALA A 239 20.97 1.67 6.09
C ALA A 239 19.76 2.55 5.67
N ASP A 240 19.80 3.03 4.43
CA ASP A 240 18.73 3.77 3.77
C ASP A 240 17.54 2.83 3.50
N ILE A 241 16.38 3.19 4.04
CA ILE A 241 15.16 2.37 4.00
C ILE A 241 14.74 2.08 2.55
N SER A 242 14.88 3.04 1.64
CA SER A 242 14.54 2.84 0.23
C SER A 242 15.48 1.83 -0.43
N ARG A 243 16.78 1.87 -0.11
CA ARG A 243 17.75 0.88 -0.61
C ARG A 243 17.44 -0.52 -0.08
N VAL A 244 17.07 -0.64 1.20
CA VAL A 244 16.75 -1.93 1.82
C VAL A 244 15.49 -2.55 1.20
N VAL A 245 14.43 -1.76 1.04
CA VAL A 245 13.17 -2.23 0.44
C VAL A 245 13.35 -2.58 -1.04
N ASN A 246 14.01 -1.72 -1.82
CA ASN A 246 14.17 -1.95 -3.26
C ASN A 246 15.14 -3.09 -3.59
N ALA A 247 16.09 -3.41 -2.70
CA ALA A 247 16.98 -4.56 -2.88
C ALA A 247 16.21 -5.89 -3.00
N ARG A 248 15.02 -5.97 -2.41
CA ARG A 248 14.13 -7.14 -2.42
C ARG A 248 12.92 -6.98 -3.33
N ARG A 249 12.95 -6.04 -4.29
CA ARG A 249 11.83 -5.90 -5.24
C ARG A 249 11.65 -7.20 -6.04
N LYS A 250 10.42 -7.46 -6.48
CA LYS A 250 10.09 -8.69 -7.24
C LYS A 250 11.05 -8.86 -8.42
N GLY A 251 11.73 -10.01 -8.48
CA GLY A 251 12.67 -10.36 -9.55
C GLY A 251 14.07 -9.72 -9.46
N SER A 252 14.41 -8.99 -8.39
CA SER A 252 15.79 -8.47 -8.22
C SER A 252 16.73 -9.40 -7.48
N VAL A 253 16.19 -10.29 -6.64
CA VAL A 253 16.98 -11.17 -5.77
C VAL A 253 17.34 -12.46 -6.49
N TYR A 254 18.57 -12.93 -6.30
CA TYR A 254 19.05 -14.23 -6.76
C TYR A 254 19.97 -14.85 -5.71
N VAL A 255 20.14 -16.18 -5.76
CA VAL A 255 21.01 -16.93 -4.84
C VAL A 255 22.17 -17.52 -5.65
N ALA A 256 23.38 -17.38 -5.13
CA ALA A 256 24.58 -18.00 -5.70
C ALA A 256 25.52 -18.42 -4.56
N GLY A 257 26.04 -19.65 -4.62
CA GLY A 257 26.94 -20.18 -3.58
C GLY A 257 26.36 -20.12 -2.16
N GLY A 258 25.05 -20.30 -2.01
CA GLY A 258 24.37 -20.23 -0.71
C GLY A 258 24.11 -18.81 -0.17
N HIS A 259 24.47 -17.76 -0.92
CA HIS A 259 24.30 -16.36 -0.51
C HIS A 259 23.25 -15.62 -1.33
N GLU A 260 22.50 -14.73 -0.69
CA GLU A 260 21.48 -13.88 -1.31
C GLU A 260 22.07 -12.56 -1.84
N PHE A 261 21.87 -12.31 -3.13
CA PHE A 261 22.34 -11.11 -3.84
C PHE A 261 21.19 -10.38 -4.53
N THR A 262 21.44 -9.12 -4.94
CA THR A 262 20.47 -8.31 -5.67
C THR A 262 21.06 -7.70 -6.93
N HIS A 263 20.26 -7.72 -8.00
CA HIS A 263 20.52 -6.94 -9.21
C HIS A 263 20.09 -5.48 -9.07
N GLU A 264 19.49 -5.09 -7.94
CA GLU A 264 19.04 -3.72 -7.78
C GLU A 264 20.20 -2.73 -7.66
N ALA A 265 20.07 -1.62 -8.39
CA ALA A 265 21.04 -0.54 -8.44
C ALA A 265 22.47 -0.93 -8.88
N THR A 266 22.69 -2.08 -9.54
CA THR A 266 24.03 -2.51 -10.00
C THR A 266 24.44 -1.91 -11.36
N THR A 267 23.58 -1.08 -11.96
CA THR A 267 23.79 -0.48 -13.30
C THR A 267 24.38 0.93 -13.23
N THR A 268 24.73 1.49 -14.40
CA THR A 268 25.17 2.90 -14.56
C THR A 268 24.20 3.93 -14.01
N ARG A 269 22.90 3.62 -13.91
CA ARG A 269 21.88 4.51 -13.34
C ARG A 269 21.77 4.41 -11.81
N GLY A 270 22.51 3.48 -11.21
CA GLY A 270 22.54 3.26 -9.77
C GLY A 270 23.95 3.36 -9.22
N LEU A 271 24.30 2.39 -8.38
CA LEU A 271 25.57 2.26 -7.69
C LEU A 271 26.64 1.54 -8.53
N GLY A 272 26.36 1.21 -9.80
CA GLY A 272 27.27 0.39 -10.61
C GLY A 272 28.71 0.92 -10.63
N ARG A 273 28.89 2.25 -10.76
CA ARG A 273 30.22 2.89 -10.75
C ARG A 273 30.92 2.79 -9.39
N GLN A 274 30.17 2.84 -8.30
CA GLN A 274 30.71 2.68 -6.94
C GLN A 274 31.12 1.23 -6.68
N LEU A 275 30.38 0.27 -7.23
CA LEU A 275 30.65 -1.15 -7.00
C LEU A 275 31.89 -1.64 -7.73
N GLY A 276 32.21 -1.07 -8.89
CA GLY A 276 33.43 -1.38 -9.64
C GLY A 276 33.29 -1.13 -11.13
N GLU A 277 34.16 -1.77 -11.92
CA GLU A 277 34.17 -1.63 -13.38
C GLU A 277 32.86 -2.08 -14.02
N LEU A 278 32.46 -1.33 -15.04
CA LEU A 278 31.16 -1.46 -15.70
C LEU A 278 31.28 -2.14 -17.05
N ASN A 279 30.61 -3.27 -17.18
CA ASN A 279 30.59 -4.06 -18.41
C ASN A 279 29.24 -3.97 -19.13
N LYS A 280 29.28 -3.91 -20.46
CA LYS A 280 28.08 -3.96 -21.31
C LYS A 280 27.79 -5.43 -21.60
N ARG A 281 26.66 -5.94 -21.12
CA ARG A 281 26.20 -7.30 -21.44
C ARG A 281 25.34 -7.29 -22.70
N PRO A 282 25.47 -8.28 -23.61
CA PRO A 282 24.59 -8.43 -24.76
C PRO A 282 23.11 -8.41 -24.35
N GLY A 283 22.26 -7.73 -25.12
CA GLY A 283 20.82 -7.60 -24.86
C GLY A 283 20.43 -6.69 -23.69
N ARG A 284 21.38 -6.13 -22.91
CA ARG A 284 21.07 -5.20 -21.80
C ARG A 284 21.25 -3.75 -22.21
N ARG A 285 20.26 -2.91 -21.91
CA ARG A 285 20.29 -1.46 -22.21
C ARG A 285 21.41 -0.72 -21.49
N HIS A 286 21.68 -1.03 -20.22
CA HIS A 286 22.65 -0.34 -19.38
C HIS A 286 23.89 -1.20 -19.09
N ARG A 287 25.04 -0.56 -18.88
CA ARG A 287 26.23 -1.24 -18.34
C ARG A 287 26.00 -1.51 -16.85
N SER A 288 26.57 -2.60 -16.34
CA SER A 288 26.44 -3.01 -14.94
C SER A 288 27.79 -3.44 -14.37
N SER A 289 27.94 -3.29 -13.06
CA SER A 289 29.11 -3.83 -12.38
C SER A 289 29.12 -5.36 -12.45
N GLY A 290 30.31 -5.95 -12.58
CA GLY A 290 30.51 -7.39 -12.40
C GLY A 290 30.45 -7.83 -10.94
N VAL A 291 30.54 -6.88 -10.00
CA VAL A 291 30.56 -7.16 -8.57
C VAL A 291 29.16 -7.57 -8.10
N ALA A 292 29.08 -8.77 -7.53
CA ALA A 292 27.87 -9.25 -6.87
C ALA A 292 27.56 -8.38 -5.66
N ARG A 293 26.31 -7.90 -5.55
CA ARG A 293 25.86 -7.02 -4.47
C ARG A 293 24.99 -7.82 -3.49
N PRO A 294 25.47 -8.18 -2.29
CA PRO A 294 24.66 -8.92 -1.32
C PRO A 294 23.45 -8.10 -0.88
N THR A 295 22.36 -8.76 -0.46
CA THR A 295 21.22 -8.06 0.15
C THR A 295 21.59 -7.55 1.55
N PRO A 296 20.90 -6.54 2.11
CA PRO A 296 21.18 -6.07 3.46
C PRO A 296 21.07 -7.20 4.50
N ALA A 297 20.08 -8.08 4.32
CA ALA A 297 19.89 -9.23 5.19
C ALA A 297 21.07 -10.21 5.09
N GLN A 298 21.60 -10.44 3.88
CA GLN A 298 22.80 -11.25 3.70
C GLN A 298 24.02 -10.65 4.40
N LEU A 299 24.22 -9.32 4.32
CA LEU A 299 25.31 -8.63 5.01
C LEU A 299 25.18 -8.76 6.54
N VAL A 300 23.96 -8.61 7.07
CA VAL A 300 23.68 -8.83 8.51
C VAL A 300 23.98 -10.27 8.92
N ALA A 301 23.69 -11.24 8.06
CA ALA A 301 23.89 -12.66 8.38
C ALA A 301 25.37 -13.08 8.42
N VAL A 302 26.27 -12.39 7.71
CA VAL A 302 27.69 -12.78 7.58
C VAL A 302 28.67 -11.88 8.30
N ALA A 303 28.26 -10.66 8.70
CA ALA A 303 29.12 -9.76 9.43
C ALA A 303 29.44 -10.31 10.82
N ARG A 304 30.72 -10.28 11.20
CA ARG A 304 31.18 -10.77 12.53
C ARG A 304 30.86 -9.79 13.65
N ASP A 305 30.89 -8.50 13.35
CA ASP A 305 30.67 -7.42 14.29
C ASP A 305 29.97 -6.21 13.63
N ARG A 306 29.62 -5.24 14.47
CA ARG A 306 28.94 -4.00 14.05
C ARG A 306 29.78 -3.20 13.06
N ASP A 307 31.09 -3.10 13.27
CA ASP A 307 31.94 -2.26 12.43
C ASP A 307 32.11 -2.87 11.04
N GLU A 308 32.22 -4.20 10.96
CA GLU A 308 32.19 -4.93 9.70
C GLU A 308 30.87 -4.73 8.97
N LEU A 309 29.74 -4.86 9.67
CA LEU A 309 28.43 -4.63 9.07
C LEU A 309 28.34 -3.22 8.46
N VAL A 310 28.70 -2.18 9.22
CA VAL A 310 28.67 -0.79 8.76
C VAL A 310 29.61 -0.57 7.58
N ARG A 311 30.83 -1.12 7.62
CA ARG A 311 31.78 -1.07 6.49
C ARG A 311 31.20 -1.71 5.23
N GLN A 312 30.58 -2.89 5.36
CA GLN A 312 29.98 -3.58 4.22
C GLN A 312 28.73 -2.85 3.69
N LEU A 313 27.86 -2.34 4.56
CA LEU A 313 26.69 -1.56 4.16
C LEU A 313 27.09 -0.28 3.41
N ARG A 314 28.19 0.38 3.79
CA ARG A 314 28.78 1.51 3.04
C ARG A 314 29.34 1.06 1.70
N ARG A 315 30.16 0.00 1.67
CA ARG A 315 30.76 -0.56 0.45
C ARG A 315 29.70 -0.86 -0.62
N PHE A 316 28.57 -1.46 -0.23
CA PHE A 316 27.48 -1.84 -1.13
C PHE A 316 26.38 -0.78 -1.28
N GLY A 317 26.63 0.45 -0.82
CA GLY A 317 25.76 1.62 -1.01
C GLY A 317 24.38 1.51 -0.37
N TYR A 318 24.28 0.81 0.75
CA TYR A 318 23.10 0.80 1.61
C TYR A 318 23.10 1.96 2.59
N ILE A 319 24.28 2.41 3.05
CA ILE A 319 24.44 3.65 3.80
C ILE A 319 24.94 4.72 2.82
N ARG A 320 24.33 5.90 2.81
CA ARG A 320 24.84 7.03 2.01
C ARG A 320 26.14 7.52 2.63
N GLN A 321 27.14 7.79 1.81
CA GLN A 321 28.30 8.58 2.24
C GLN A 321 27.78 10.01 2.46
N GLN A 322 28.14 10.60 3.60
CA GLN A 322 27.95 12.04 3.83
C GLN A 322 28.89 12.82 2.93
#